data_AF-A0A6M0ERF3-F1
#
_entry.id   AF-A0A6M0ERF3-F1
#
_cell.length_a   1.000
_cell.length_b   1.000
_cell.length_c   1.000
_cell.angle_alpha   90.00
_cell.angle_beta   90.00
_cell.angle_gamma   90.00
#
_symmetry.space_group_name_H-M   'P 1'
#
loop_
_entity.id
_entity.type
_entity.pdbx_description
1 polymer ?
#
loop_
_entity_poly.entity_id
_entity_poly.type
_entity_poly.pdbx_seq_one_letter_code
_entity_poly.pdbx_strand_id
1 'polypeptide(L)'
;MDPVTFTAGAIATLAFTKAFEKTVEKFTETALTKMDELRQKIWDKLRGNQKAEKALSAVDKGDKSQLERLAVYLQDAMEDDHTFAAEVQAIAQEINAGKLQDNSSMTQNNYDQVRAVQNKVEGGIVYSAAEMHIHQTPNSPS
;
A
#
# COMPACT_ATOMS: atom_id res chain seq x y z
N MET A 1 1.26 -1.66 -17.67
CA MET A 1 1.90 -1.84 -16.36
C MET A 1 1.50 -3.21 -15.88
N ASP A 2 2.46 -4.09 -15.62
CA ASP A 2 2.18 -5.37 -14.98
C ASP A 2 1.58 -5.10 -13.59
N PRO A 3 0.47 -5.76 -13.22
CA PRO A 3 -0.10 -5.60 -11.89
C PRO A 3 0.94 -6.04 -10.85
N VAL A 4 1.08 -5.26 -9.77
CA VAL A 4 1.94 -5.63 -8.63
C VAL A 4 1.46 -6.98 -8.11
N THR A 5 2.28 -8.01 -8.33
CA THR A 5 2.02 -9.37 -7.88
C THR A 5 2.80 -9.60 -6.60
N PHE A 6 2.11 -9.93 -5.53
CA PHE A 6 2.73 -10.22 -4.24
C PHE A 6 3.22 -11.67 -4.20
N THR A 7 4.35 -11.91 -3.55
CA THR A 7 4.77 -13.29 -3.26
C THR A 7 3.92 -13.85 -2.11
N ALA A 8 3.82 -15.17 -1.99
CA ALA A 8 3.15 -15.80 -0.85
C ALA A 8 3.75 -15.32 0.50
N GLY A 9 5.06 -15.13 0.56
CA GLY A 9 5.72 -14.56 1.74
C GLY A 9 5.29 -13.13 2.06
N ALA A 10 5.12 -12.28 1.04
CA ALA A 10 4.60 -10.92 1.23
C ALA A 10 3.14 -10.93 1.70
N ILE A 11 2.30 -11.82 1.13
CA ILE A 11 0.91 -11.99 1.53
C ILE A 11 0.80 -12.48 2.98
N ALA A 12 1.58 -13.50 3.36
CA ALA A 12 1.65 -13.98 4.74
C ALA A 12 2.12 -12.88 5.69
N THR A 13 3.13 -12.10 5.32
CA THR A 13 3.60 -10.97 6.13
C THR A 13 2.50 -9.93 6.33
N LEU A 14 1.77 -9.57 5.27
CA LEU A 14 0.66 -8.61 5.35
C LEU A 14 -0.47 -9.12 6.27
N ALA A 15 -0.90 -10.37 6.09
CA ALA A 15 -1.97 -10.98 6.87
C ALA A 15 -1.67 -11.03 8.38
N PHE A 16 -0.40 -11.24 8.73
CA PHE A 16 0.05 -11.42 10.12
C PHE A 16 0.86 -10.24 10.66
N THR A 17 0.81 -9.08 10.01
CA THR A 17 1.52 -7.87 10.48
C THR A 17 1.14 -7.54 11.93
N LYS A 18 -0.15 -7.64 12.28
CA LYS A 18 -0.66 -7.44 13.66
C LYS A 18 -0.06 -8.40 14.70
N ALA A 19 0.36 -9.60 14.31
CA ALA A 19 0.98 -10.56 15.23
C ALA A 19 2.45 -10.20 15.53
N PHE A 20 3.06 -9.37 14.68
CA PHE A 20 4.48 -9.05 14.71
C PHE A 20 4.79 -7.62 15.15
N GLU A 21 3.85 -6.71 14.93
CA GLU A 21 3.98 -5.29 15.22
C GLU A 21 2.98 -4.89 16.30
N LYS A 22 3.42 -4.11 17.29
CA LYS A 22 2.55 -3.58 18.34
C LYS A 22 1.62 -2.47 17.84
N THR A 23 1.96 -1.86 16.71
CA THR A 23 1.33 -0.65 16.21
C THR A 23 1.03 -0.84 14.73
N VAL A 24 -0.24 -0.71 14.38
CA VAL A 24 -0.72 -0.80 12.99
C VAL A 24 -1.23 0.53 12.45
N GLU A 25 -0.85 1.63 13.11
CA GLU A 25 -1.16 3.03 12.74
C GLU A 25 -0.69 3.42 11.34
N LYS A 26 0.13 2.57 10.69
CA LYS A 26 0.57 2.72 9.30
C LYS A 26 -0.48 2.26 8.28
N PHE A 27 -1.65 1.85 8.71
CA PHE A 27 -2.73 1.35 7.85
C PHE A 27 -4.04 2.03 8.18
N THR A 28 -4.85 2.29 7.15
CA THR A 28 -6.23 2.76 7.32
C THR A 28 -7.10 1.67 7.97
N GLU A 29 -8.21 2.06 8.60
CA GLU A 29 -9.18 1.11 9.18
C GLU A 29 -9.67 0.07 8.15
N THR A 30 -9.88 0.51 6.90
CA THR A 30 -10.24 -0.39 5.79
C THR A 30 -9.13 -1.41 5.52
N ALA A 31 -7.86 -0.98 5.46
CA ALA A 31 -6.74 -1.90 5.29
C ALA A 31 -6.59 -2.86 6.47
N LEU A 32 -6.84 -2.40 7.70
CA LEU A 32 -6.83 -3.26 8.88
C LEU A 32 -7.92 -4.32 8.84
N THR A 33 -9.11 -3.97 8.33
CA THR A 33 -10.22 -4.92 8.11
C THR A 33 -9.85 -5.94 7.04
N LYS A 34 -9.23 -5.48 5.95
CA LYS A 34 -8.75 -6.33 4.86
C LYS A 34 -7.62 -7.28 5.29
N MET A 35 -6.76 -6.87 6.21
CA MET A 35 -5.78 -7.78 6.83
C MET A 35 -6.47 -8.92 7.58
N ASP A 36 -7.54 -8.62 8.33
CA ASP A 36 -8.29 -9.65 9.05
C ASP A 36 -9.00 -10.60 8.08
N GLU A 37 -9.59 -10.07 7.00
CA GLU A 37 -10.18 -10.85 5.90
C GLU A 37 -9.13 -11.76 5.25
N LEU A 38 -7.96 -11.22 4.91
CA LEU A 38 -6.85 -11.98 4.33
C LEU A 38 -6.40 -13.11 5.25
N ARG A 39 -6.25 -12.82 6.54
CA ARG A 39 -5.88 -13.82 7.56
C ARG A 39 -6.91 -14.95 7.64
N GLN A 40 -8.20 -14.61 7.68
CA GLN A 40 -9.27 -15.62 7.72
C GLN A 40 -9.26 -16.50 6.45
N LYS A 41 -9.08 -15.89 5.27
CA LYS A 41 -9.03 -16.64 4.01
C LYS A 41 -7.88 -17.62 3.96
N ILE A 42 -6.69 -17.22 4.42
CA ILE A 42 -5.52 -18.10 4.55
C ILE A 42 -5.82 -19.23 5.55
N TRP A 43 -6.46 -18.92 6.68
CA TRP A 43 -6.85 -19.94 7.67
C TRP A 43 -7.81 -20.97 7.07
N ASP A 44 -8.87 -20.51 6.42
CA ASP A 44 -9.87 -21.38 5.81
C ASP A 44 -9.28 -22.27 4.72
N LYS A 45 -8.38 -21.72 3.89
CA LYS A 45 -7.74 -22.46 2.81
C LYS A 45 -6.77 -23.53 3.31
N LEU A 46 -6.00 -23.22 4.35
CA LEU A 46 -5.00 -24.14 4.91
C LEU A 46 -5.58 -25.13 5.91
N ARG A 47 -6.88 -24.99 6.25
CA ARG A 47 -7.58 -25.91 7.13
C ARG A 47 -7.56 -27.33 6.56
N GLY A 48 -7.28 -28.31 7.42
CA GLY A 48 -7.12 -29.72 7.04
C GLY A 48 -5.68 -30.14 6.76
N ASN A 49 -4.74 -29.21 6.59
CA ASN A 49 -3.31 -29.51 6.57
C ASN A 49 -2.70 -29.25 7.96
N GLN A 50 -2.54 -30.31 8.76
CA GLN A 50 -2.03 -30.21 10.14
C GLN A 50 -0.68 -29.47 10.26
N LYS A 51 0.21 -29.59 9.27
CA LYS A 51 1.51 -28.90 9.30
C LYS A 51 1.34 -27.41 9.00
N ALA A 52 0.46 -27.07 8.05
CA ALA A 52 0.14 -25.69 7.72
C ALA A 52 -0.59 -25.01 8.88
N GLU A 53 -1.59 -25.65 9.48
CA GLU A 53 -2.31 -25.15 10.65
C GLU A 53 -1.38 -24.91 11.85
N LYS A 54 -0.40 -25.78 12.07
CA LYS A 54 0.60 -25.60 13.13
C LYS A 54 1.48 -24.37 12.87
N ALA A 55 1.96 -24.22 11.64
CA ALA A 55 2.77 -23.05 11.27
C ALA A 55 1.95 -21.76 11.38
N LEU A 56 0.70 -21.78 10.89
CA LEU A 56 -0.23 -20.67 10.94
C LEU A 56 -0.53 -20.26 12.39
N SER A 57 -0.87 -21.23 13.25
CA SER A 57 -1.13 -20.97 14.67
C SER A 57 0.08 -20.42 15.42
N ALA A 58 1.30 -20.81 15.03
CA ALA A 58 2.52 -20.28 15.62
C ALA A 58 2.76 -18.83 15.17
N VAL A 59 2.57 -18.55 13.88
CA VAL A 59 2.67 -17.20 13.31
C VAL A 59 1.63 -16.25 13.93
N ASP A 60 0.38 -16.70 14.11
CA ASP A 60 -0.68 -15.90 14.75
C ASP A 60 -0.35 -15.54 16.21
N LYS A 61 0.45 -16.38 16.89
CA LYS A 61 1.00 -16.12 18.23
C LYS A 61 2.27 -15.25 18.22
N GLY A 62 2.72 -14.80 17.05
CA GLY A 62 3.88 -13.94 16.88
C GLY A 62 5.20 -14.68 16.63
N ASP A 63 5.19 -15.99 16.38
CA ASP A 63 6.40 -16.75 16.05
C ASP A 63 6.83 -16.51 14.59
N LYS A 64 7.70 -15.50 14.41
CA LYS A 64 8.27 -15.14 13.11
C LYS A 64 9.07 -16.28 12.46
N SER A 65 9.61 -17.22 13.23
CA SER A 65 10.40 -18.33 12.67
C SER A 65 9.55 -19.27 11.81
N GLN A 66 8.23 -19.30 12.03
CA GLN A 66 7.30 -20.12 11.25
C GLN A 66 6.73 -19.39 10.03
N LEU A 67 7.05 -18.10 9.83
CA LEU A 67 6.50 -17.30 8.73
C LEU A 67 6.95 -17.82 7.37
N GLU A 68 8.22 -18.15 7.20
CA GLU A 68 8.74 -18.72 5.94
C GLU A 68 8.07 -20.05 5.63
N ARG A 69 7.87 -20.89 6.65
CA ARG A 69 7.18 -22.17 6.51
C ARG A 69 5.72 -21.99 6.12
N LEU A 70 5.03 -21.01 6.73
CA LEU A 70 3.67 -20.65 6.34
C LEU A 70 3.62 -20.13 4.89
N ALA A 71 4.61 -19.35 4.47
CA ALA A 71 4.72 -18.85 3.10
C ALA A 71 4.84 -19.97 2.07
N VAL A 72 5.59 -21.04 2.38
CA VAL A 72 5.67 -22.24 1.51
C VAL A 72 4.31 -22.90 1.36
N TYR A 73 3.60 -23.16 2.47
CA TYR A 73 2.26 -23.76 2.39
C TYR A 73 1.25 -22.86 1.67
N LEU A 74 1.36 -21.54 1.84
CA LEU A 74 0.54 -20.58 1.14
C LEU A 74 0.86 -20.55 -0.36
N GLN A 75 2.13 -20.67 -0.73
CA GLN A 75 2.56 -20.76 -2.11
C GLN A 75 1.97 -22.00 -2.78
N ASP A 76 2.13 -23.18 -2.17
CA ASP A 76 1.53 -24.43 -2.67
C ASP A 76 0.01 -24.26 -2.88
N ALA A 77 -0.69 -23.67 -1.90
CA ALA A 77 -2.13 -23.44 -1.98
C ALA A 77 -2.54 -22.45 -3.08
N MET A 78 -1.70 -21.47 -3.40
CA MET A 78 -1.92 -20.51 -4.49
C MET A 78 -1.60 -21.12 -5.86
N GLU A 79 -0.63 -22.02 -5.94
CA GLU A 79 -0.32 -22.77 -7.16
C GLU A 79 -1.40 -23.80 -7.49
N ASP A 80 -1.93 -24.49 -6.46
CA ASP A 80 -3.00 -25.48 -6.60
C ASP A 80 -4.38 -24.86 -6.90
N ASP A 81 -4.63 -23.62 -6.45
CA ASP A 81 -5.91 -22.93 -6.60
C ASP A 81 -5.73 -21.49 -7.04
N HIS A 82 -5.84 -21.28 -8.36
CA HIS A 82 -5.74 -19.96 -8.99
C HIS A 82 -6.86 -18.99 -8.55
N THR A 83 -8.04 -19.49 -8.15
CA THR A 83 -9.10 -18.61 -7.66
C THR A 83 -8.71 -18.05 -6.31
N PHE A 84 -8.27 -18.93 -5.41
CA PHE A 84 -7.73 -18.52 -4.12
C PHE A 84 -6.55 -17.55 -4.30
N ALA A 85 -5.62 -17.84 -5.21
CA ALA A 85 -4.50 -16.96 -5.52
C ALA A 85 -4.96 -15.56 -5.94
N ALA A 86 -5.92 -15.47 -6.87
CA ALA A 86 -6.45 -14.18 -7.33
C ALA A 86 -7.11 -13.38 -6.19
N GLU A 87 -7.85 -14.06 -5.31
CA GLU A 87 -8.52 -13.42 -4.17
C GLU A 87 -7.51 -12.87 -3.15
N VAL A 88 -6.51 -13.65 -2.76
CA VAL A 88 -5.49 -13.19 -1.79
C VAL A 88 -4.61 -12.10 -2.38
N GLN A 89 -4.35 -12.11 -3.70
CA GLN A 89 -3.66 -11.03 -4.41
C GLN A 89 -4.47 -9.73 -4.38
N ALA A 90 -5.76 -9.80 -4.70
CA ALA A 90 -6.64 -8.62 -4.70
C ALA A 90 -6.71 -7.98 -3.31
N ILE A 91 -6.89 -8.79 -2.26
CA ILE A 91 -6.91 -8.30 -0.89
C ILE A 91 -5.56 -7.70 -0.50
N ALA A 92 -4.43 -8.33 -0.87
CA ALA A 92 -3.10 -7.78 -0.61
C ALA A 92 -2.86 -6.43 -1.31
N GLN A 93 -3.36 -6.25 -2.53
CA GLN A 93 -3.33 -4.98 -3.23
C GLN A 93 -4.14 -3.90 -2.51
N GLU A 94 -5.36 -4.23 -2.04
CA GLU A 94 -6.20 -3.32 -1.26
C GLU A 94 -5.53 -2.90 0.06
N ILE A 95 -4.92 -3.85 0.78
CA ILE A 95 -4.16 -3.55 2.00
C ILE A 95 -2.99 -2.61 1.69
N ASN A 96 -2.25 -2.88 0.61
CA ASN A 96 -1.10 -2.06 0.23
C ASN A 96 -1.52 -0.65 -0.21
N ALA A 97 -2.67 -0.51 -0.88
CA ALA A 97 -3.24 0.79 -1.22
C ALA A 97 -3.68 1.59 0.02
N GLY A 98 -4.12 0.90 1.09
CA GLY A 98 -4.46 1.52 2.37
C GLY A 98 -3.30 1.68 3.36
N LYS A 99 -2.04 1.49 2.91
CA LYS A 99 -0.87 1.90 3.71
C LYS A 99 -0.80 3.42 3.76
N LEU A 100 -0.79 3.95 4.98
CA LEU A 100 -0.46 5.34 5.24
C LEU A 100 1.05 5.49 5.02
N GLN A 101 1.43 6.15 3.93
CA GLN A 101 2.83 6.50 3.70
C GLN A 101 3.28 7.44 4.82
N ASP A 102 4.33 7.02 5.53
CA ASP A 102 5.06 7.93 6.41
C ASP A 102 5.78 8.95 5.54
N ASN A 103 5.15 10.11 5.33
CA ASN A 103 5.69 11.18 4.51
C ASN A 103 6.77 11.99 5.23
N SER A 104 7.22 11.55 6.41
CA SER A 104 8.19 12.26 7.27
C SER A 104 9.60 12.35 6.68
N SER A 105 9.84 11.78 5.49
CA SER A 105 11.11 11.89 4.75
C SER A 105 10.99 12.54 3.37
N MET A 106 9.89 13.26 3.08
CA MET A 106 9.96 14.34 2.09
C MET A 106 10.72 15.54 2.68
N THR A 107 11.99 15.33 3.05
CA THR A 107 13.00 16.38 3.00
C THR A 107 13.29 16.65 1.53
N GLN A 108 12.29 17.21 0.82
CA GLN A 108 12.54 17.83 -0.45
C GLN A 108 13.27 19.12 -0.11
N ASN A 109 14.60 19.00 -0.09
CA ASN A 109 15.52 20.11 -0.06
C ASN A 109 15.27 20.91 -1.34
N ASN A 110 14.24 21.75 -1.32
CA ASN A 110 13.91 22.68 -2.38
C ASN A 110 14.86 23.87 -2.25
N TYR A 111 16.15 23.56 -2.28
CA TYR A 111 17.26 24.50 -2.34
C TYR A 111 17.92 24.37 -3.71
N ASP A 112 17.11 24.29 -4.76
CA ASP A 112 17.55 24.89 -6.01
C ASP A 112 16.39 25.28 -6.91
N GLN A 113 16.59 26.44 -7.47
CA GLN A 113 15.64 27.27 -8.15
C GLN A 113 15.62 26.84 -9.62
N VAL A 114 14.77 25.89 -10.02
CA VAL A 114 14.49 25.69 -11.44
C VAL A 114 12.98 25.59 -11.70
N ARG A 115 12.47 26.72 -12.18
CA ARG A 115 11.24 26.86 -12.96
C ARG A 115 11.12 25.70 -13.95
N ALA A 116 10.17 24.79 -13.71
CA ALA A 116 9.57 23.99 -14.77
C ALA A 116 8.05 24.01 -14.55
N VAL A 117 7.46 25.14 -14.94
CA VAL A 117 6.05 25.22 -15.31
C VAL A 117 5.86 24.26 -16.48
N GLN A 118 5.41 23.03 -16.22
CA GLN A 118 4.85 22.17 -17.25
C GLN A 118 3.35 22.14 -17.07
N ASN A 119 2.74 23.22 -17.56
CA ASN A 119 1.34 23.26 -17.93
C ASN A 119 1.07 22.16 -18.96
N LYS A 120 0.35 21.11 -18.58
CA LYS A 120 -0.44 20.33 -19.53
C LYS A 120 -1.86 20.86 -19.48
N VAL A 121 -2.14 21.87 -20.29
CA VAL A 121 -3.51 22.31 -20.61
C VAL A 121 -3.75 22.00 -22.08
N GLU A 122 -4.39 20.86 -22.35
CA GLU A 122 -5.07 20.64 -23.63
C GLU A 122 -6.57 20.71 -23.37
N GLY A 123 -7.18 21.79 -23.87
CA GLY A 123 -8.63 21.90 -24.02
C GLY A 123 -9.36 22.85 -23.07
N GLY A 124 -9.39 24.15 -23.41
CA GLY A 124 -10.58 24.99 -23.17
C GLY A 124 -10.56 25.93 -21.97
N ILE A 125 -10.13 27.18 -22.22
CA ILE A 125 -10.41 28.45 -21.51
C ILE A 125 -10.18 28.50 -19.98
N VAL A 126 -9.09 29.14 -19.60
CA VAL A 126 -8.83 29.63 -18.23
C VAL A 126 -9.38 31.05 -18.11
N TYR A 127 -10.45 31.24 -17.32
CA TYR A 127 -10.84 32.57 -16.84
C TYR A 127 -10.04 32.90 -15.58
N SER A 128 -8.90 33.59 -15.74
CA SER A 128 -8.22 34.25 -14.63
C SER A 128 -8.57 35.73 -14.65
N ALA A 129 -9.60 36.13 -13.90
CA ALA A 129 -9.80 37.53 -13.57
C ALA A 129 -8.65 37.98 -12.68
N ALA A 130 -7.73 38.73 -13.27
CA ALA A 130 -6.57 39.32 -12.63
C ALA A 130 -6.99 40.56 -11.83
N GLU A 131 -7.06 40.48 -10.50
CA GLU A 131 -6.78 41.67 -9.68
C GLU A 131 -5.26 41.82 -9.57
N MET A 132 -4.66 42.35 -10.64
CA MET A 132 -3.29 42.86 -10.60
C MET A 132 -3.34 44.30 -10.08
N HIS A 133 -3.02 44.50 -8.80
CA HIS A 133 -2.62 45.80 -8.29
C HIS A 133 -1.24 46.15 -8.85
N ILE A 134 -1.22 46.95 -9.92
CA ILE A 134 0.01 47.49 -10.51
C ILE A 134 0.36 48.77 -9.75
N HIS A 135 1.40 48.72 -8.92
CA HIS A 135 2.05 49.93 -8.40
C HIS A 135 2.82 50.60 -9.56
N GLN A 136 2.27 51.67 -10.13
CA GLN A 136 2.99 52.56 -11.05
C GLN A 136 3.70 53.66 -10.25
N THR A 137 5.02 53.74 -10.32
CA THR A 137 5.74 54.98 -10.05
C THR A 137 5.63 55.90 -11.27
N PRO A 138 5.27 57.19 -11.10
CA PRO A 138 4.99 58.07 -12.22
C PRO A 138 6.29 58.64 -12.81
N ASN A 139 6.48 58.48 -14.12
CA ASN A 139 7.30 59.40 -14.91
C ASN A 139 6.36 60.12 -15.87
N SER A 140 6.08 61.40 -15.60
CA SER A 140 5.36 62.29 -16.52
C SER A 140 6.33 62.93 -17.51
N PRO A 141 5.94 63.12 -18.79
CA PRO A 141 6.78 63.72 -19.80
C PRO A 141 6.46 65.21 -20.01
N SER A 142 7.50 66.02 -20.27
CA SER A 142 7.63 67.02 -21.36
C SER A 142 8.98 67.71 -21.26
#